data_AF-K2P9Z7-F1
#
_entry.id   AF-K2P9Z7-F1
#
_cell.length_a   1.000
_cell.length_b   1.000
_cell.length_c   1.000
_cell.angle_alpha   90.00
_cell.angle_beta   90.00
_cell.angle_gamma   90.00
#
_symmetry.space_group_name_H-M   'P 1'
#
loop_
_entity.id
_entity.type
_entity.pdbx_description
1 polymer ?
#
loop_
_entity_poly.entity_id
_entity_poly.type
_entity_poly.pdbx_seq_one_letter_code
_entity_poly.pdbx_strand_id
1 'polypeptide(L)'
;MSETAKVETMAKGDFARLVGVTPGRVSQYIAEGKIFGEAIEGEGRLARIRPEIAQAQLYKSLEPSQRLGGNGAAVRAQTEPATSLRSSVEPVHDELAAERLKQQRIKTAQAEREEALACGRYMLADAARREMGRAVGEAFKVMEQGLRDMANALAAEFAIPERDAQQVLQKAFREVRARAAASFRTQAEATPAMVADQDETELRSAS
;
A
#
# COMPACT_ATOMS: atom_id res chain seq x y z
N MET A 1 -21.37 -17.98 50.10
CA MET A 1 -21.10 -19.44 50.07
C MET A 1 -20.57 -19.75 48.69
N SER A 2 -19.26 -19.97 48.57
CA SER A 2 -18.57 -20.18 47.29
C SER A 2 -18.94 -21.54 46.72
N GLU A 3 -19.60 -21.53 45.56
CA GLU A 3 -19.82 -22.71 44.74
C GLU A 3 -18.51 -23.02 44.02
N THR A 4 -17.79 -24.02 44.51
CA THR A 4 -16.55 -24.50 43.89
C THR A 4 -16.88 -25.13 42.53
N ALA A 5 -16.65 -24.36 41.47
CA ALA A 5 -16.70 -24.85 40.09
C ALA A 5 -15.88 -26.14 39.98
N LYS A 6 -16.54 -27.24 39.61
CA LYS A 6 -15.87 -28.50 39.30
C LYS A 6 -14.87 -28.24 38.19
N VAL A 7 -13.59 -28.28 38.53
CA VAL A 7 -12.53 -28.16 37.53
C VAL A 7 -12.53 -29.43 36.69
N GLU A 8 -13.06 -29.33 35.48
CA GLU A 8 -13.13 -30.45 34.56
C GLU A 8 -11.72 -30.77 34.06
N THR A 9 -11.17 -31.92 34.47
CA THR A 9 -9.86 -32.40 34.01
C THR A 9 -10.04 -33.57 33.07
N MET A 10 -9.30 -33.59 31.96
CA MET A 10 -9.36 -34.68 30.97
C MET A 10 -7.99 -35.30 30.74
N ALA A 11 -7.94 -36.51 30.16
CA ALA A 11 -6.67 -37.13 29.83
C ALA A 11 -5.98 -36.39 28.66
N LYS A 12 -4.65 -36.48 28.57
CA LYS A 12 -3.86 -35.86 27.49
C LYS A 12 -4.36 -36.24 26.09
N GLY A 13 -4.81 -37.49 25.92
CA GLY A 13 -5.36 -38.00 24.67
C GLY A 13 -6.71 -37.39 24.30
N ASP A 14 -7.56 -37.10 25.29
CA ASP A 14 -8.86 -36.45 25.07
C ASP A 14 -8.67 -34.96 24.75
N PHE A 15 -7.75 -34.30 25.44
CA PHE A 15 -7.36 -32.93 25.12
C PHE A 15 -6.73 -32.79 23.72
N ALA A 16 -5.95 -33.78 23.30
CA ALA A 16 -5.38 -33.83 21.95
C ALA A 16 -6.48 -33.84 20.88
N ARG A 17 -7.55 -34.63 21.09
CA ARG A 17 -8.72 -34.65 20.20
C ARG A 17 -9.46 -33.31 20.20
N LEU A 18 -9.62 -32.69 21.37
CA LEU A 18 -10.30 -31.40 21.53
C LEU A 18 -9.61 -30.27 20.74
N VAL A 19 -8.26 -30.26 20.72
CA VAL A 19 -7.47 -29.24 20.03
C VAL A 19 -7.09 -29.66 18.59
N GLY A 20 -7.47 -30.86 18.16
CA GLY A 20 -7.20 -31.36 16.80
C GLY A 20 -5.73 -31.71 16.53
N VAL A 21 -4.99 -32.15 17.55
CA VAL A 21 -3.57 -32.52 17.45
C VAL A 21 -3.32 -33.97 17.91
N THR A 22 -2.15 -34.52 17.62
CA THR A 22 -1.79 -35.86 18.11
C THR A 22 -1.43 -35.83 19.61
N PRO A 23 -1.65 -36.92 20.36
CA PRO A 23 -1.24 -37.00 21.77
C PRO A 23 0.26 -36.78 22.00
N GLY A 24 1.10 -37.14 21.01
CA GLY A 24 2.53 -36.82 21.01
C GLY A 24 2.80 -35.32 20.95
N ARG A 25 2.03 -34.56 20.16
CA ARG A 25 2.16 -33.11 20.05
C ARG A 25 1.78 -32.38 21.34
N VAL A 26 0.75 -32.86 22.06
CA VAL A 26 0.42 -32.35 23.41
C VAL A 26 1.56 -32.58 24.39
N SER A 27 2.20 -33.76 24.33
CA SER A 27 3.36 -34.07 25.18
C SER A 27 4.55 -33.16 24.84
N GLN A 28 4.72 -32.82 23.55
CA GLN A 28 5.70 -31.82 23.11
C GLN A 28 5.38 -30.42 23.60
N TYR A 29 4.12 -29.98 23.60
CA TYR A 29 3.74 -28.67 24.15
C TYR A 29 4.03 -28.54 25.64
N ILE A 30 3.88 -29.63 26.39
CA ILE A 30 4.27 -29.67 27.80
C ILE A 30 5.80 -29.57 27.93
N ALA A 31 6.55 -30.32 27.13
CA ALA A 31 8.01 -30.28 27.14
C ALA A 31 8.61 -28.94 26.69
N GLU A 32 7.98 -28.27 25.73
CA GLU A 32 8.34 -26.95 25.22
C GLU A 32 7.89 -25.80 26.16
N GLY A 33 7.22 -26.12 27.28
CA GLY A 33 6.72 -25.12 28.22
C GLY A 33 5.56 -24.28 27.70
N LYS A 34 4.86 -24.72 26.66
CA LYS A 34 3.67 -24.07 26.10
C LYS A 34 2.39 -24.40 26.87
N ILE A 35 2.37 -25.55 27.53
CA ILE A 35 1.37 -25.93 28.53
C ILE A 35 2.13 -26.17 29.84
N PHE A 36 1.79 -25.43 30.89
CA PHE A 36 2.56 -25.44 32.13
C PHE A 36 1.72 -25.08 33.36
N GLY A 37 2.27 -25.39 34.54
CA GLY A 37 1.71 -24.99 35.83
C GLY A 37 0.29 -25.52 36.04
N GLU A 38 -0.64 -24.61 36.33
CA GLU A 38 -2.03 -24.91 36.66
C GLU A 38 -2.79 -25.65 35.56
N ALA A 39 -2.29 -25.67 34.32
CA ALA A 39 -2.90 -26.42 33.23
C ALA A 39 -2.73 -27.94 33.36
N ILE A 40 -1.78 -28.40 34.18
CA ILE A 40 -1.43 -29.81 34.35
C ILE A 40 -1.72 -30.23 35.79
N GLU A 41 -2.50 -31.29 35.95
CA GLU A 41 -2.82 -31.86 37.24
C GLU A 41 -2.20 -33.26 37.37
N GLY A 42 -1.25 -33.40 38.29
CA GLY A 42 -0.46 -34.62 38.51
C GLY A 42 0.82 -34.69 37.67
N GLU A 43 1.63 -35.72 37.90
CA GLU A 43 2.96 -35.88 37.28
C GLU A 43 3.03 -37.15 36.41
N GLY A 44 3.77 -37.06 35.29
CA GLY A 44 4.09 -38.20 34.44
C GLY A 44 2.98 -38.65 33.46
N ARG A 45 2.90 -39.98 33.23
CA ARG A 45 2.04 -40.61 32.20
C ARG A 45 0.54 -40.49 32.51
N LEU A 46 0.18 -40.29 33.77
CA LEU A 46 -1.20 -40.17 34.25
C LEU A 46 -1.66 -38.73 34.49
N ALA A 47 -0.82 -37.74 34.17
CA ALA A 47 -1.19 -36.34 34.37
C ALA A 47 -2.40 -35.95 33.51
N ARG A 48 -3.35 -35.24 34.12
CA ARG A 48 -4.57 -34.75 33.49
C ARG A 48 -4.40 -33.29 33.08
N ILE A 49 -5.17 -32.84 32.10
CA ILE A 49 -5.12 -31.50 31.55
C ILE A 49 -6.40 -30.76 31.90
N ARG A 50 -6.27 -29.52 32.37
CA ARG A 50 -7.37 -28.56 32.50
C ARG A 50 -7.54 -27.85 31.15
N PRO A 51 -8.62 -28.14 30.40
CA PRO A 51 -8.74 -27.78 29.00
C PRO A 51 -8.76 -26.26 28.79
N GLU A 52 -9.48 -25.52 29.62
CA GLU A 52 -9.64 -24.06 29.50
C GLU A 52 -8.31 -23.33 29.68
N ILE A 53 -7.55 -23.69 30.72
CA ILE A 53 -6.25 -23.08 31.04
C ILE A 53 -5.22 -23.45 29.97
N ALA A 54 -5.19 -24.73 29.56
CA ALA A 54 -4.27 -25.19 28.53
C ALA A 54 -4.54 -24.54 27.17
N GLN A 55 -5.82 -24.35 26.79
CA GLN A 55 -6.18 -23.64 25.56
C GLN A 55 -5.76 -22.17 25.62
N ALA A 56 -5.99 -21.48 26.74
CA ALA A 56 -5.57 -20.10 26.91
C ALA A 56 -4.03 -19.92 26.82
N GLN A 57 -3.27 -20.87 27.37
CA GLN A 57 -1.80 -20.88 27.28
C GLN A 57 -1.32 -21.15 25.84
N LEU A 58 -1.95 -22.09 25.14
CA LEU A 58 -1.66 -22.38 23.74
C LEU A 58 -2.01 -21.19 22.83
N TYR A 59 -3.14 -20.52 23.06
CA TYR A 59 -3.55 -19.35 22.27
C TYR A 59 -2.54 -18.20 22.36
N LYS A 60 -1.92 -18.01 23.53
CA LYS A 60 -0.89 -16.98 23.76
C LYS A 60 0.49 -17.35 23.18
N SER A 61 0.79 -18.64 23.04
CA SER A 61 2.13 -19.13 22.65
C SER A 61 2.23 -19.60 21.20
N LEU A 62 1.12 -19.81 20.49
CA LEU A 62 1.10 -20.23 19.09
C LEU A 62 0.91 -19.06 18.12
N GLU A 63 1.87 -18.91 17.21
CA GLU A 63 1.83 -18.03 16.03
C GLU A 63 0.62 -18.37 15.12
N PRO A 64 -0.02 -17.39 14.46
CA PRO A 64 -1.21 -17.60 13.62
C PRO A 64 -1.05 -18.69 12.53
N SER A 65 0.16 -18.86 12.00
CA SER A 65 0.49 -19.89 10.99
C SER A 65 0.57 -21.32 11.54
N GLN A 66 0.71 -21.48 12.86
CA GLN A 66 0.70 -22.80 13.53
C GLN A 66 -0.68 -23.19 14.10
N ARG A 67 -1.65 -22.28 14.04
CA ARG A 67 -3.03 -22.52 14.50
C ARG A 67 -3.86 -23.33 13.49
N LEU A 68 -3.45 -23.34 12.23
CA LEU A 68 -4.11 -24.07 11.16
C LEU A 68 -3.14 -25.12 10.59
N GLY A 69 -3.25 -26.36 11.09
CA GLY A 69 -2.75 -27.58 10.43
C GLY A 69 -1.40 -27.48 9.71
N GLY A 70 -0.30 -27.46 10.46
CA GLY A 70 1.05 -27.47 9.89
C GLY A 70 1.88 -28.65 10.36
N ASN A 71 1.68 -29.82 9.74
CA ASN A 71 2.75 -30.73 9.33
C ASN A 71 2.14 -31.88 8.51
N GLY A 72 2.19 -31.73 7.18
CA GLY A 72 2.00 -32.83 6.26
C GLY A 72 3.15 -33.83 6.40
N ALA A 73 2.85 -35.01 6.95
CA ALA A 73 3.55 -36.25 6.67
C ALA A 73 2.71 -37.46 7.10
N ALA A 74 2.13 -38.10 6.08
CA ALA A 74 1.90 -39.54 5.95
C ALA A 74 0.81 -40.26 6.79
N VAL A 75 -0.32 -40.47 6.10
CA VAL A 75 -0.88 -41.80 5.76
C VAL A 75 -1.29 -42.72 6.92
N ARG A 76 -2.60 -42.84 7.17
CA ARG A 76 -3.41 -43.98 6.68
C ARG A 76 -4.91 -43.79 6.99
N ALA A 77 -5.70 -43.82 5.92
CA ALA A 77 -7.07 -44.29 5.81
C ALA A 77 -7.95 -44.32 7.08
N GLN A 78 -9.00 -43.51 7.09
CA GLN A 78 -10.36 -44.02 6.93
C GLN A 78 -11.34 -42.88 6.64
N THR A 79 -12.08 -43.08 5.55
CA THR A 79 -13.26 -42.37 5.06
C THR A 79 -14.27 -42.11 6.17
N GLU A 80 -14.74 -40.87 6.33
CA GLU A 80 -16.16 -40.48 6.46
C GLU A 80 -16.30 -38.95 6.31
N PRO A 81 -17.33 -38.43 5.61
CA PRO A 81 -17.51 -36.99 5.40
C PRO A 81 -18.36 -36.40 6.54
N ALA A 82 -17.76 -35.59 7.40
CA ALA A 82 -18.50 -34.86 8.43
C ALA A 82 -18.22 -33.35 8.33
N THR A 83 -19.19 -32.68 7.70
CA THR A 83 -19.73 -31.37 8.08
C THR A 83 -18.74 -30.23 8.34
N SER A 84 -18.62 -29.35 7.34
CA SER A 84 -18.05 -28.02 7.47
C SER A 84 -18.78 -27.22 8.56
N LEU A 85 -18.19 -27.16 9.75
CA LEU A 85 -18.51 -26.14 10.75
C LEU A 85 -17.76 -24.88 10.35
N ARG A 86 -18.49 -23.97 9.68
CA ARG A 86 -18.08 -22.58 9.55
C ARG A 86 -17.96 -22.00 10.95
N SER A 87 -16.73 -21.75 11.41
CA SER A 87 -16.47 -20.97 12.60
C SER A 87 -17.05 -19.57 12.41
N SER A 88 -18.03 -19.22 13.22
CA SER A 88 -18.49 -17.84 13.40
C SER A 88 -17.31 -17.04 13.95
N VAL A 89 -16.55 -16.40 13.06
CA VAL A 89 -15.63 -15.33 13.45
C VAL A 89 -16.49 -14.22 14.02
N GLU A 90 -16.18 -13.80 15.24
CA GLU A 90 -16.90 -12.72 15.90
C GLU A 90 -16.79 -11.43 15.06
N PRO A 91 -17.91 -10.77 14.71
CA PRO A 91 -17.93 -9.66 13.75
C PRO A 91 -17.04 -8.48 14.15
N VAL A 92 -16.81 -8.27 15.45
CA VAL A 92 -15.96 -7.18 15.98
C VAL A 92 -14.47 -7.40 15.68
N HIS A 93 -14.01 -8.65 15.64
CA HIS A 93 -12.60 -8.97 15.37
C HIS A 93 -12.25 -8.77 13.89
N ASP A 94 -13.19 -9.03 12.99
CA ASP A 94 -13.07 -8.78 11.55
C ASP A 94 -13.11 -7.27 11.24
N GLU A 95 -13.95 -6.50 11.93
CA GLU A 95 -14.01 -5.04 11.79
C GLU A 95 -12.70 -4.38 12.23
N LEU A 96 -12.13 -4.78 13.38
CA LEU A 96 -10.84 -4.27 13.85
C LEU A 96 -9.67 -4.65 12.93
N ALA A 97 -9.70 -5.85 12.32
CA ALA A 97 -8.70 -6.27 11.34
C ALA A 97 -8.83 -5.46 10.04
N ALA A 98 -10.05 -5.23 9.57
CA ALA A 98 -10.33 -4.43 8.39
C ALA A 98 -9.92 -2.96 8.59
N GLU A 99 -10.20 -2.38 9.75
CA GLU A 99 -9.76 -1.02 10.09
C GLU A 99 -8.23 -0.90 10.15
N ARG A 100 -7.54 -1.86 10.78
CA ARG A 100 -6.07 -1.90 10.81
C ARG A 100 -5.48 -2.03 9.41
N LEU A 101 -6.06 -2.88 8.56
CA LEU A 101 -5.64 -3.03 7.17
C LEU A 101 -5.81 -1.72 6.39
N LYS A 102 -6.93 -1.02 6.59
CA LYS A 102 -7.17 0.30 5.97
C LYS A 102 -6.15 1.33 6.44
N GLN A 103 -5.86 1.39 7.74
CA GLN A 103 -4.84 2.29 8.29
C GLN A 103 -3.44 1.98 7.77
N GLN A 104 -3.07 0.69 7.67
CA GLN A 104 -1.79 0.27 7.10
C GLN A 104 -1.67 0.68 5.64
N ARG A 105 -2.70 0.45 4.82
CA ARG A 105 -2.74 0.86 3.42
C ARG A 105 -2.56 2.37 3.23
N ILE A 106 -3.21 3.18 4.07
CA ILE A 106 -3.05 4.64 4.03
C ILE A 106 -1.60 5.04 4.35
N LYS A 107 -1.00 4.44 5.38
CA LYS A 107 0.40 4.70 5.74
C LYS A 107 1.38 4.29 4.64
N THR A 108 1.17 3.13 4.03
CA THR A 108 1.98 2.66 2.90
C THR A 108 1.88 3.62 1.72
N ALA A 109 0.67 4.01 1.33
CA ALA A 109 0.48 4.95 0.22
C ALA A 109 1.09 6.34 0.49
N GLN A 110 1.07 6.80 1.75
CA GLN A 110 1.74 8.05 2.13
C GLN A 110 3.26 7.93 2.03
N ALA A 111 3.85 6.84 2.53
CA ALA A 111 5.29 6.59 2.46
C ALA A 111 5.78 6.47 1.01
N GLU A 112 5.05 5.75 0.15
CA GLU A 112 5.36 5.62 -1.28
C GLU A 112 5.36 6.99 -1.98
N ARG A 113 4.39 7.85 -1.63
CA ARG A 113 4.32 9.21 -2.20
C ARG A 113 5.48 10.10 -1.72
N GLU A 114 5.88 9.98 -0.46
CA GLU A 114 7.03 10.70 0.09
C GLU A 114 8.34 10.25 -0.54
N GLU A 115 8.53 8.94 -0.72
CA GLU A 115 9.70 8.38 -1.40
C GLU A 115 9.76 8.82 -2.87
N ALA A 116 8.61 8.82 -3.55
CA ALA A 116 8.52 9.30 -4.93
C ALA A 116 8.78 10.82 -5.06
N LEU A 117 8.43 11.62 -4.05
CA LEU A 117 8.86 13.03 -3.99
C LEU A 117 10.38 13.13 -3.74
N ALA A 118 10.94 12.30 -2.85
CA ALA A 118 12.35 12.32 -2.51
C ALA A 118 13.25 11.91 -3.69
N CYS A 119 12.82 10.96 -4.52
CA CYS A 119 13.54 10.56 -5.74
C CYS A 119 13.28 11.48 -6.95
N GLY A 120 12.45 12.52 -6.78
CA GLY A 120 12.15 13.51 -7.83
C GLY A 120 11.17 13.03 -8.90
N ARG A 121 10.47 11.92 -8.69
CA ARG A 121 9.40 11.44 -9.59
C ARG A 121 8.19 12.39 -9.59
N TYR A 122 7.89 13.00 -8.44
CA TYR A 122 6.80 13.96 -8.30
C TYR A 122 7.30 15.37 -7.99
N MET A 123 6.54 16.35 -8.46
CA MET A 123 6.71 17.75 -8.07
C MET A 123 5.35 18.44 -7.95
N LEU A 124 5.31 19.53 -7.18
CA LEU A 124 4.11 20.37 -7.09
C LEU A 124 3.81 20.99 -8.47
N ALA A 125 2.57 20.85 -8.93
CA ALA A 125 2.14 21.39 -10.23
C ALA A 125 2.40 22.91 -10.36
N ASP A 126 2.20 23.66 -9.27
CA ASP A 126 2.49 25.10 -9.25
C ASP A 126 3.98 25.40 -9.38
N ALA A 127 4.85 24.57 -8.80
CA ALA A 127 6.28 24.71 -8.97
C ALA A 127 6.69 24.41 -10.42
N ALA A 128 6.14 23.33 -11.01
CA ALA A 128 6.37 22.97 -12.41
C ALA A 128 5.95 24.10 -13.36
N ARG A 129 4.77 24.67 -13.14
CA ARG A 129 4.23 25.78 -13.94
C ARG A 129 5.11 27.03 -13.86
N ARG A 130 5.63 27.34 -12.67
CA ARG A 130 6.55 28.49 -12.47
C ARG A 130 7.88 28.28 -13.20
N GLU A 131 8.51 27.12 -13.00
CA GLU A 131 9.79 26.78 -13.65
C GLU A 131 9.66 26.78 -15.17
N MET A 132 8.61 26.15 -15.70
CA MET A 132 8.35 26.13 -17.13
C MET A 132 8.09 27.53 -17.69
N GLY A 133 7.29 28.34 -16.99
CA GLY A 133 7.06 29.74 -17.38
C GLY A 133 8.35 30.56 -17.39
N ARG A 134 9.25 30.33 -16.44
CA ARG A 134 10.56 30.97 -16.38
C ARG A 134 11.43 30.57 -17.58
N ALA A 135 11.59 29.27 -17.83
CA ALA A 135 12.42 28.75 -18.92
C ALA A 135 11.92 29.23 -20.29
N VAL A 136 10.60 29.17 -20.51
CA VAL A 136 9.98 29.69 -21.73
C VAL A 136 10.18 31.20 -21.86
N GLY A 137 10.04 31.95 -20.76
CA GLY A 137 10.29 33.39 -20.74
C GLY A 137 11.73 33.76 -21.11
N GLU A 138 12.73 33.00 -20.64
CA GLU A 138 14.13 33.18 -21.02
C GLU A 138 14.35 32.90 -22.52
N ALA A 139 13.76 31.83 -23.06
CA ALA A 139 13.83 31.54 -24.49
C ALA A 139 13.20 32.65 -25.36
N PHE A 140 12.06 33.22 -24.93
CA PHE A 140 11.44 34.34 -25.64
C PHE A 140 12.32 35.59 -25.65
N LYS A 141 13.08 35.88 -24.57
CA LYS A 141 14.01 37.02 -24.54
C LYS A 141 15.11 36.88 -25.59
N VAL A 142 15.70 35.69 -25.73
CA VAL A 142 16.74 35.42 -26.73
C VAL A 142 16.19 35.61 -28.15
N MET A 143 14.99 35.10 -28.42
CA MET A 143 14.35 35.29 -29.71
C MET A 143 13.97 36.75 -29.99
N GLU A 144 13.46 37.50 -28.99
CA GLU A 144 13.14 38.92 -29.16
C GLU A 144 14.40 39.76 -29.46
N GLN A 145 15.54 39.40 -28.88
CA GLN A 145 16.82 40.00 -29.26
C GLN A 145 17.18 39.67 -30.71
N GLY A 146 17.08 38.39 -31.11
CA GLY A 146 17.33 37.98 -32.50
C GLY A 146 16.42 38.69 -33.52
N LEU A 147 15.16 38.98 -33.17
CA LEU A 147 14.25 39.78 -34.01
C LEU A 147 14.74 41.22 -34.20
N ARG A 148 15.35 41.83 -33.18
CA ARG A 148 15.95 43.16 -33.34
C ARG A 148 17.15 43.10 -34.28
N ASP A 149 18.00 42.10 -34.12
CA ASP A 149 19.20 41.94 -34.96
C ASP A 149 18.81 41.68 -36.43
N MET A 150 17.77 40.86 -36.66
CA MET A 150 17.18 40.64 -37.99
C MET A 150 16.59 41.93 -38.59
N ALA A 151 15.86 42.72 -37.78
CA ALA A 151 15.31 43.99 -38.24
C ALA A 151 16.42 44.98 -38.63
N ASN A 152 17.52 45.03 -37.88
CA ASN A 152 18.67 45.88 -38.19
C ASN A 152 19.37 45.42 -39.49
N ALA A 153 19.55 44.11 -39.68
CA ALA A 153 20.12 43.57 -40.91
C ALA A 153 19.25 43.90 -42.13
N LEU A 154 17.93 43.76 -42.02
CA LEU A 154 16.99 44.15 -43.07
C LEU A 154 17.02 45.66 -43.33
N ALA A 155 17.11 46.47 -42.28
CA ALA A 155 17.20 47.92 -42.41
C ALA A 155 18.44 48.37 -43.18
N ALA A 156 19.58 47.76 -42.87
CA ALA A 156 20.84 48.01 -43.56
C ALA A 156 20.80 47.55 -45.03
N GLU A 157 20.31 46.33 -45.31
CA GLU A 157 20.28 45.76 -46.66
C GLU A 157 19.35 46.54 -47.61
N PHE A 158 18.18 46.95 -47.12
CA PHE A 158 17.16 47.62 -47.93
C PHE A 158 17.14 49.14 -47.76
N ALA A 159 18.10 49.71 -47.01
CA ALA A 159 18.20 51.13 -46.69
C ALA A 159 16.89 51.75 -46.14
N ILE A 160 16.14 50.97 -45.34
CA ILE A 160 14.92 51.44 -44.67
C ILE A 160 15.24 51.90 -43.24
N PRO A 161 14.45 52.83 -42.65
CA PRO A 161 14.68 53.25 -41.27
C PRO A 161 14.60 52.08 -40.27
N GLU A 162 15.63 51.91 -39.44
CA GLU A 162 15.71 50.80 -38.46
C GLU A 162 14.51 50.73 -37.54
N ARG A 163 14.03 51.90 -37.07
CA ARG A 163 12.86 52.01 -36.21
C ARG A 163 11.61 51.41 -36.86
N ASP A 164 11.41 51.65 -38.15
CA ASP A 164 10.23 51.18 -38.87
C ASP A 164 10.32 49.66 -39.10
N ALA A 165 11.51 49.16 -39.49
CA ALA A 165 11.77 47.72 -39.62
C ALA A 165 11.52 46.98 -38.31
N GLN A 166 12.04 47.50 -37.19
CA GLN A 166 11.82 46.94 -35.85
C GLN A 166 10.34 46.98 -35.46
N GLN A 167 9.66 48.10 -35.68
CA GLN A 167 8.25 48.25 -35.33
C GLN A 167 7.36 47.27 -36.10
N VAL A 168 7.57 47.14 -37.42
CA VAL A 168 6.81 46.22 -38.27
C VAL A 168 7.07 44.78 -37.86
N LEU A 169 8.33 44.38 -37.68
CA LEU A 169 8.67 43.01 -37.34
C LEU A 169 8.17 42.62 -35.94
N GLN A 170 8.31 43.51 -34.95
CA GLN A 170 7.76 43.29 -33.61
C GLN A 170 6.23 43.19 -33.63
N LYS A 171 5.55 44.05 -34.40
CA LYS A 171 4.08 43.99 -34.55
C LYS A 171 3.65 42.65 -35.15
N ALA A 172 4.25 42.26 -36.28
CA ALA A 172 3.95 40.99 -36.94
C ALA A 172 4.19 39.79 -36.00
N PHE A 173 5.30 39.81 -35.26
CA PHE A 173 5.61 38.75 -34.31
C PHE A 173 4.62 38.68 -33.14
N ARG A 174 4.18 39.83 -32.59
CA ARG A 174 3.14 39.88 -31.56
C ARG A 174 1.82 39.30 -32.05
N GLU A 175 1.43 39.58 -33.29
CA GLU A 175 0.19 39.02 -33.89
C GLU A 175 0.27 37.50 -34.05
N VAL A 176 1.41 36.97 -34.52
CA VAL A 176 1.65 35.52 -34.59
C VAL A 176 1.56 34.89 -33.20
N ARG A 177 2.20 35.51 -32.19
CA ARG A 177 2.13 35.03 -30.80
C ARG A 177 0.72 35.03 -30.24
N ALA A 178 -0.06 36.09 -30.48
CA ALA A 178 -1.44 36.16 -29.99
C ALA A 178 -2.30 35.03 -30.57
N ARG A 179 -2.13 34.74 -31.87
CA ARG A 179 -2.83 33.64 -32.55
C ARG A 179 -2.43 32.27 -32.01
N ALA A 180 -1.12 32.03 -31.88
CA ALA A 180 -0.61 30.78 -31.31
C ALA A 180 -1.08 30.58 -29.85
N ALA A 181 -1.03 31.64 -29.04
CA ALA A 181 -1.47 31.58 -27.65
C ALA A 181 -2.97 31.25 -27.52
N ALA A 182 -3.82 31.73 -28.43
CA ALA A 182 -5.24 31.34 -28.45
C ALA A 182 -5.41 29.84 -28.74
N SER A 183 -4.65 29.30 -29.70
CA SER A 183 -4.64 27.86 -30.00
C SER A 183 -4.17 27.04 -28.80
N PHE A 184 -3.08 27.45 -28.13
CA PHE A 184 -2.57 26.74 -26.96
C PHE A 184 -3.52 26.80 -25.76
N ARG A 185 -4.24 27.91 -25.55
CA ARG A 185 -5.29 27.96 -24.52
C ARG A 185 -6.40 26.94 -24.79
N THR A 186 -6.84 26.84 -26.04
CA THR A 186 -7.87 25.86 -26.44
C THR A 186 -7.40 24.42 -26.20
N GLN A 187 -6.14 24.12 -26.53
CA GLN A 187 -5.55 22.80 -26.27
C GLN A 187 -5.39 22.51 -24.77
N ALA A 188 -5.00 23.52 -23.98
CA ALA A 188 -4.87 23.38 -22.54
C ALA A 188 -6.23 23.11 -21.87
N GLU A 189 -7.31 23.76 -22.33
CA GLU A 189 -8.68 23.49 -21.86
C GLU A 189 -9.17 22.08 -22.21
N ALA A 190 -8.72 21.53 -23.34
CA ALA A 190 -9.03 20.16 -23.75
C ALA A 190 -8.18 19.09 -23.02
N THR A 191 -7.12 19.50 -22.30
CA THR A 191 -6.23 18.57 -21.61
C THR A 191 -6.75 18.29 -20.21
N PRO A 192 -6.86 17.01 -19.78
CA PRO A 192 -7.28 16.65 -18.43
C PRO A 192 -6.37 17.28 -17.36
N ALA A 193 -6.97 17.80 -16.29
CA ALA A 193 -6.24 18.43 -15.19
C ALA A 193 -5.38 17.43 -14.37
N MET A 194 -5.75 16.16 -14.37
CA MET A 194 -5.05 15.07 -13.70
C MET A 194 -4.81 13.96 -14.71
N VAL A 195 -3.63 13.36 -14.65
CA VAL A 195 -3.26 12.18 -15.43
C VAL A 195 -3.01 11.04 -14.44
N ALA A 196 -3.45 9.83 -14.80
CA ALA A 196 -3.21 8.64 -13.98
C ALA A 196 -1.71 8.31 -13.95
N ASP A 197 -1.22 7.87 -12.79
CA ASP A 197 0.11 7.29 -12.70
C ASP A 197 0.09 5.86 -13.28
N GLN A 198 0.99 5.56 -14.21
CA GLN A 198 0.98 4.31 -14.96
C GLN A 198 1.24 3.10 -14.04
N ASP A 199 2.10 3.26 -13.03
CA ASP A 199 2.41 2.18 -12.08
C ASP A 199 1.23 1.83 -11.16
N GLU A 200 0.40 2.82 -10.81
CA GLU A 200 -0.84 2.59 -10.04
C GLU A 200 -1.87 1.78 -10.85
N THR A 201 -1.80 1.88 -12.18
CA THR A 201 -2.70 1.20 -13.11
C THR A 201 -2.31 -0.27 -13.29
N GLU A 202 -1.01 -0.56 -13.30
CA GLU A 202 -0.48 -1.92 -13.36
C GLU A 202 -0.76 -2.71 -12.06
N LEU A 203 -0.58 -2.10 -10.88
CA LEU A 203 -0.90 -2.76 -9.60
C LEU A 203 -2.39 -3.12 -9.45
N ARG A 204 -3.30 -2.31 -10.00
CA ARG A 204 -4.76 -2.56 -9.95
C ARG A 204 -5.25 -3.59 -10.96
N SER A 205 -4.51 -3.80 -12.05
CA SER A 205 -4.84 -4.83 -13.06
C SER A 205 -4.26 -6.21 -12.71
N ALA A 206 -3.31 -6.27 -11.77
CA ALA A 206 -2.72 -7.49 -11.26
C ALA A 206 -3.37 -8.03 -9.95
N SER A 207 -4.40 -7.35 -9.42
CA SER A 207 -5.18 -7.77 -8.24
C SER A 207 -6.58 -8.21 -8.62
#